data_AF-A0A534UD52-F1
#
_entry.id   AF-A0A534UD52-F1
#
_cell.length_a   1.000
_cell.length_b   1.000
_cell.length_c   1.000
_cell.angle_alpha   90.00
_cell.angle_beta   90.00
_cell.angle_gamma   90.00
#
_symmetry.space_group_name_H-M   'P 1'
#
loop_
_entity.id
_entity.type
_entity.pdbx_description
1 polymer ?
#
loop_
_entity_poly.entity_id
_entity_poly.type
_entity_poly.pdbx_seq_one_letter_code
_entity_poly.pdbx_strand_id
1 'polypeptide(L)'
;MLLRVLRALFRPRPPPPPPRPADPRLETDPWLGGMFAMLGERYQLGPDAAGRTQVLRRTGRARFNPMRVWLLPVQRLVRGEYEVRGESGAAKSLLDQRVSGRLAALGLSVTGESVEEWGGTVLTRRYEGRCETAEAAAAAVRFLCEESEQLINLAAE
;
A
#
# COMPACT_ATOMS: atom_id res chain seq x y z
N MET A 1 -23.30 40.89 -10.83
CA MET A 1 -22.69 39.63 -10.31
C MET A 1 -22.85 38.41 -11.23
N LEU A 2 -23.79 38.40 -12.18
CA LEU A 2 -24.04 37.27 -13.11
C LEU A 2 -22.83 36.89 -14.02
N LEU A 3 -22.06 37.89 -14.49
CA LEU A 3 -20.94 37.70 -15.42
C LEU A 3 -19.75 36.90 -14.85
N ARG A 4 -19.55 36.90 -13.52
CA ARG A 4 -18.48 36.12 -12.87
C ARG A 4 -18.82 34.62 -12.80
N VAL A 5 -20.09 34.27 -12.69
CA VAL A 5 -20.58 32.89 -12.63
C VAL A 5 -20.47 32.23 -14.00
N LEU A 6 -20.85 32.95 -15.06
CA LEU A 6 -20.71 32.46 -16.44
C LEU A 6 -19.25 32.21 -16.82
N ARG A 7 -18.31 33.08 -16.40
CA ARG A 7 -16.87 32.87 -16.64
C ARG A 7 -16.28 31.64 -15.94
N ALA A 8 -16.87 31.17 -14.84
CA ALA A 8 -16.40 29.96 -14.16
C ALA A 8 -16.80 28.68 -14.92
N LEU A 9 -17.93 28.69 -15.61
CA LEU A 9 -18.41 27.57 -16.44
C LEU A 9 -17.62 27.39 -17.73
N PHE A 10 -17.03 28.47 -18.26
CA PHE A 10 -16.17 28.46 -19.45
C PHE A 10 -14.68 28.42 -19.14
N ARG A 11 -14.27 28.09 -17.91
CA ARG A 11 -12.84 27.83 -17.64
C ARG A 11 -12.45 26.53 -18.36
N PRO A 12 -11.52 26.58 -19.33
CA PRO A 12 -11.05 25.37 -19.99
C PRO A 12 -10.51 24.43 -18.93
N ARG A 13 -11.04 23.21 -18.90
CA ARG A 13 -10.58 22.16 -18.01
C ARG A 13 -9.11 21.94 -18.32
N PRO A 14 -8.19 22.01 -17.33
CA PRO A 14 -6.79 21.77 -17.60
C PRO A 14 -6.65 20.41 -18.29
N PRO A 15 -5.84 20.31 -19.37
CA PRO A 15 -5.65 19.04 -20.06
C PRO A 15 -5.14 18.00 -19.05
N PRO A 16 -5.51 16.72 -19.23
CA PRO A 16 -5.01 15.67 -18.36
C PRO A 16 -3.46 15.70 -18.39
N PRO A 17 -2.80 15.47 -17.25
CA PRO A 17 -1.35 15.40 -17.22
C PRO A 17 -0.88 14.32 -18.20
N PRO A 18 0.27 14.52 -18.88
CA PRO A 18 0.80 13.52 -19.79
C PRO A 18 0.99 12.18 -19.05
N PRO A 19 0.78 11.05 -19.74
CA PRO A 19 1.07 9.74 -19.15
C PRO A 19 2.54 9.73 -18.71
N ARG A 20 2.79 9.28 -17.47
CA ARG A 20 4.15 9.10 -16.99
C ARG A 20 4.84 8.04 -17.86
N PRO A 21 6.13 8.21 -18.19
CA PRO A 21 6.88 7.16 -18.87
C PRO A 21 6.83 5.87 -18.05
N ALA A 22 6.86 4.73 -18.74
CA ALA A 22 6.93 3.43 -18.10
C ALA A 22 8.17 3.38 -17.18
N ASP A 23 8.00 2.82 -15.98
CA ASP A 23 9.12 2.66 -15.06
C ASP A 23 10.05 1.57 -15.62
N PRO A 24 11.33 1.88 -15.94
CA PRO A 24 12.23 0.94 -16.59
C PRO A 24 12.45 -0.33 -15.75
N ARG A 25 12.25 -0.26 -14.42
CA ARG A 25 12.36 -1.43 -13.53
C ARG A 25 11.35 -2.51 -13.88
N LEU A 26 10.15 -2.12 -14.32
CA LEU A 26 9.08 -3.05 -14.70
C LEU A 26 9.41 -3.80 -16.00
N GLU A 27 10.22 -3.20 -16.87
CA GLU A 27 10.68 -3.84 -18.11
C GLU A 27 11.85 -4.79 -17.83
N THR A 28 12.73 -4.42 -16.90
CA THR A 28 13.94 -5.20 -16.58
C THR A 28 13.70 -6.37 -15.63
N ASP A 29 12.67 -6.29 -14.78
CA ASP A 29 12.35 -7.33 -13.79
C ASP A 29 10.98 -7.97 -14.12
N PRO A 30 10.95 -9.20 -14.64
CA PRO A 30 9.72 -9.90 -14.99
C PRO A 30 8.77 -10.11 -13.80
N TRP A 31 9.30 -10.23 -12.59
CA TRP A 31 8.49 -10.41 -11.38
C TRP A 31 7.75 -9.12 -11.05
N LEU A 32 8.45 -7.97 -11.08
CA LEU A 32 7.81 -6.66 -10.92
C LEU A 32 6.86 -6.32 -12.07
N GLY A 33 7.31 -6.51 -13.32
CA GLY A 33 6.52 -6.23 -14.51
C GLY A 33 5.21 -7.01 -14.53
N GLY A 34 5.27 -8.32 -14.29
CA GLY A 34 4.08 -9.17 -14.18
C GLY A 34 3.17 -8.74 -13.04
N MET A 35 3.73 -8.45 -11.86
CA MET A 35 2.94 -8.07 -10.70
C MET A 35 2.18 -6.75 -10.94
N PHE A 36 2.85 -5.73 -11.48
CA PHE A 36 2.22 -4.44 -11.77
C PHE A 36 1.25 -4.49 -12.96
N ALA A 37 1.47 -5.38 -13.93
CA ALA A 37 0.49 -5.64 -14.99
C ALA A 37 -0.84 -6.16 -14.41
N MET A 38 -0.80 -7.01 -13.37
CA MET A 38 -2.00 -7.53 -12.70
C MET A 38 -2.64 -6.53 -11.73
N LEU A 39 -1.82 -5.71 -11.05
CA LEU A 39 -2.31 -4.65 -10.16
C LEU A 39 -2.96 -3.49 -10.95
N GLY A 40 -2.47 -3.25 -12.17
CA GLY A 40 -2.98 -2.23 -13.07
C GLY A 40 -2.60 -0.80 -12.67
N GLU A 41 -3.21 0.18 -13.35
CA GLU A 41 -2.82 1.59 -13.29
C GLU A 41 -3.03 2.27 -11.92
N ARG A 42 -3.70 1.60 -10.98
CA ARG A 42 -3.89 2.13 -9.63
C ARG A 42 -2.63 2.05 -8.79
N TYR A 43 -1.60 1.33 -9.25
CA TYR A 43 -0.37 1.10 -8.51
C TYR A 43 0.84 1.60 -9.28
N GLN A 44 1.82 2.14 -8.56
CA GLN A 44 3.13 2.51 -9.09
C GLN A 44 4.23 2.12 -8.11
N LEU A 45 5.43 1.91 -8.63
CA LEU A 45 6.63 1.82 -7.81
C LEU A 45 6.97 3.22 -7.27
N GLY A 46 7.30 3.27 -5.99
CA GLY A 46 7.86 4.45 -5.34
C GLY A 46 9.37 4.56 -5.54
N PRO A 47 9.99 5.55 -4.90
CA PRO A 47 11.44 5.64 -4.84
C PRO A 47 12.02 4.44 -4.07
N ASP A 48 13.21 4.04 -4.46
CA ASP A 48 13.97 3.03 -3.72
C ASP A 48 14.60 3.65 -2.46
N ALA A 49 14.49 2.94 -1.34
CA ALA A 49 15.12 3.31 -0.09
C ALA A 49 15.70 2.04 0.57
N ALA A 50 17.01 2.04 0.79
CA ALA A 50 17.74 0.95 1.45
C ALA A 50 17.43 -0.46 0.87
N GLY A 51 17.39 -0.57 -0.46
CA GLY A 51 17.11 -1.84 -1.16
C GLY A 51 15.65 -2.29 -1.13
N ARG A 52 14.74 -1.41 -0.73
CA ARG A 52 13.29 -1.66 -0.73
C ARG A 52 12.61 -0.65 -1.62
N THR A 53 11.63 -1.10 -2.39
CA THR A 53 10.79 -0.23 -3.21
C THR A 53 9.42 -0.09 -2.56
N GLN A 54 9.04 1.14 -2.19
CA GLN A 54 7.72 1.37 -1.60
C GLN A 54 6.64 1.25 -2.67
N VAL A 55 5.49 0.63 -2.36
CA VAL A 55 4.33 0.62 -3.24
C VAL A 55 3.57 1.94 -3.10
N LEU A 56 3.23 2.55 -4.22
CA LEU A 56 2.32 3.68 -4.27
C LEU A 56 0.96 3.24 -4.80
N ARG A 57 -0.12 3.75 -4.21
CA ARG A 57 -1.49 3.50 -4.67
C ARG A 57 -2.25 4.79 -4.93
N ARG A 58 -3.04 4.78 -5.99
CA ARG A 58 -3.98 5.83 -6.34
C ARG A 58 -5.29 5.65 -5.55
N THR A 59 -5.49 6.46 -4.51
CA THR A 59 -6.72 6.48 -3.68
C THR A 59 -7.74 7.55 -4.12
N GLY A 60 -7.46 8.29 -5.20
CA GLY A 60 -8.33 9.31 -5.80
C GLY A 60 -7.95 9.61 -7.26
N ARG A 61 -8.43 10.70 -7.86
CA ARG A 61 -8.24 10.93 -9.30
C ARG A 61 -6.83 11.33 -9.74
N ALA A 62 -6.01 11.93 -8.86
CA ALA A 62 -4.82 12.66 -9.31
C ALA A 62 -3.49 12.29 -8.63
N ARG A 63 -3.50 11.59 -7.48
CA ARG A 63 -2.29 11.39 -6.68
C ARG A 63 -2.10 9.94 -6.28
N PHE A 64 -0.85 9.50 -6.38
CA PHE A 64 -0.34 8.26 -5.84
C PHE A 64 0.14 8.53 -4.41
N ASN A 65 -0.38 7.77 -3.46
CA ASN A 65 -0.02 7.87 -2.05
C ASN A 65 0.89 6.70 -1.68
N PRO A 66 1.93 6.96 -0.86
CA PRO A 66 2.78 5.89 -0.36
C PRO A 66 1.97 4.97 0.56
N MET A 67 2.06 3.67 0.30
CA MET A 67 1.47 2.64 1.14
C MET A 67 2.51 2.12 2.13
N ARG A 68 2.09 1.54 3.25
CA ARG A 68 2.98 0.82 4.18
C ARG A 68 3.29 -0.58 3.66
N VAL A 69 3.66 -0.65 2.39
CA VAL A 69 3.99 -1.89 1.67
C VAL A 69 5.28 -1.65 0.91
N TRP A 70 6.22 -2.57 1.07
CA TRP A 70 7.52 -2.52 0.45
C TRP A 70 7.80 -3.83 -0.29
N LEU A 71 8.45 -3.69 -1.42
CA LEU A 71 8.91 -4.78 -2.27
C LEU A 71 10.41 -4.89 -2.14
N LEU A 72 10.89 -6.12 -2.06
CA LEU A 72 12.31 -6.44 -2.08
C LEU A 72 12.54 -7.39 -3.27
N PRO A 73 12.69 -6.84 -4.49
CA PRO A 73 12.56 -7.61 -5.74
C PRO A 73 13.61 -8.72 -5.87
N VAL A 74 14.86 -8.42 -5.45
CA VAL A 74 15.97 -9.39 -5.45
C VAL A 74 15.65 -10.62 -4.59
N GLN A 75 14.90 -10.46 -3.50
CA GLN A 75 14.47 -11.55 -2.62
C GLN A 75 13.06 -12.07 -2.93
N ARG A 76 12.36 -11.48 -3.92
CA ARG A 76 10.95 -11.73 -4.22
C ARG A 76 10.06 -11.63 -2.99
N LEU A 77 10.33 -10.64 -2.13
CA LEU A 77 9.68 -10.52 -0.83
C LEU A 77 8.72 -9.33 -0.84
N VAL A 78 7.53 -9.56 -0.29
CA VAL A 78 6.52 -8.53 -0.02
C VAL A 78 6.46 -8.31 1.48
N ARG A 79 6.54 -7.04 1.90
CA ARG A 79 6.49 -6.61 3.30
C ARG A 79 5.36 -5.63 3.48
N GLY A 80 4.48 -5.87 4.44
CA GLY A 80 3.43 -4.95 4.86
C GLY A 80 3.55 -4.60 6.34
N GLU A 81 3.22 -3.36 6.69
CA GLU A 81 3.14 -2.93 8.09
C GLU A 81 1.73 -2.40 8.42
N TYR A 82 1.25 -2.76 9.59
CA TYR A 82 0.00 -2.29 10.18
C TYR A 82 0.29 -1.51 11.44
N GLU A 83 -0.40 -0.39 11.63
CA GLU A 83 -0.40 0.40 12.86
C GLU A 83 -1.80 0.36 13.45
N VAL A 84 -1.90 0.01 14.72
CA VAL A 84 -3.16 0.02 15.47
C VAL A 84 -2.97 0.85 16.73
N ARG A 85 -3.82 1.86 16.89
CA ARG A 85 -3.82 2.75 18.05
C ARG A 85 -4.83 2.23 19.07
N GLY A 86 -4.39 2.07 20.31
CA GLY A 86 -5.18 1.59 21.44
C GLY A 86 -4.46 0.49 22.21
N GLU A 87 -5.17 -0.15 23.14
CA GLU A 87 -4.60 -1.16 24.03
C GLU A 87 -3.97 -2.31 23.22
N SER A 88 -2.76 -2.72 23.62
CA SER A 88 -1.91 -3.63 22.83
C SER A 88 -2.52 -5.02 22.61
N GLY A 89 -3.16 -5.61 23.62
CA GLY A 89 -3.81 -6.92 23.53
C GLY A 89 -5.02 -6.92 22.61
N ALA A 90 -5.85 -5.88 22.70
CA ALA A 90 -6.97 -5.64 21.79
C ALA A 90 -6.48 -5.42 20.36
N ALA A 91 -5.42 -4.63 20.17
CA ALA A 91 -4.81 -4.38 18.87
C ALA A 91 -4.28 -5.66 18.22
N LYS A 92 -3.59 -6.51 18.98
CA LYS A 92 -3.11 -7.82 18.50
C LYS A 92 -4.27 -8.72 18.10
N SER A 93 -5.29 -8.81 18.96
CA SER A 93 -6.47 -9.64 18.72
C SER A 93 -7.21 -9.20 17.46
N LEU A 94 -7.35 -7.89 17.23
CA LEU A 94 -7.96 -7.34 16.04
C LEU A 94 -7.20 -7.76 14.77
N LEU A 95 -5.87 -7.57 14.76
CA LEU A 95 -5.04 -7.96 13.62
C LEU A 95 -5.09 -9.46 13.38
N ASP A 96 -5.15 -10.29 14.43
CA ASP A 96 -5.26 -11.73 14.28
C ASP A 96 -6.57 -12.16 13.64
N GLN A 97 -7.67 -11.52 14.01
CA GLN A 97 -9.00 -11.78 13.45
C GLN A 97 -9.14 -11.28 12.00
N ARG A 98 -8.66 -10.06 11.71
CA ARG A 98 -8.92 -9.40 10.41
C ARG A 98 -7.87 -9.69 9.35
N VAL A 99 -6.62 -9.88 9.76
CA VAL A 99 -5.45 -9.77 8.87
C VAL A 99 -4.61 -11.04 8.87
N SER A 100 -4.19 -11.54 10.05
CA SER A 100 -3.16 -12.59 10.15
C SER A 100 -3.52 -13.86 9.38
N GLY A 101 -4.75 -14.35 9.49
CA GLY A 101 -5.17 -15.58 8.78
C GLY A 101 -5.14 -15.43 7.25
N ARG A 102 -5.56 -14.28 6.72
CA ARG A 102 -5.55 -14.02 5.27
C ARG A 102 -4.14 -13.83 4.74
N LEU A 103 -3.28 -13.12 5.48
CA LEU A 103 -1.88 -12.96 5.11
C LEU A 103 -1.12 -14.30 5.15
N ALA A 104 -1.40 -15.15 6.13
CA ALA A 104 -0.81 -16.49 6.19
C ALA A 104 -1.20 -17.33 4.98
N ALA A 105 -2.47 -17.26 4.53
CA ALA A 105 -2.92 -17.94 3.32
C ALA A 105 -2.23 -17.43 2.04
N LEU A 106 -1.76 -16.18 2.05
CA LEU A 106 -0.97 -15.57 0.97
C LEU A 106 0.54 -15.81 1.13
N GLY A 107 0.97 -16.55 2.16
CA GLY A 107 2.38 -16.88 2.42
C GLY A 107 3.15 -15.80 3.20
N LEU A 108 2.46 -14.84 3.82
CA LEU A 108 3.06 -13.81 4.67
C LEU A 108 2.89 -14.18 6.15
N SER A 109 3.95 -14.06 6.92
CA SER A 109 3.96 -14.31 8.37
C SER A 109 4.40 -13.08 9.16
N VAL A 110 4.12 -13.07 10.47
CA VAL A 110 4.57 -11.99 11.36
C VAL A 110 6.08 -12.10 11.53
N THR A 111 6.81 -11.02 11.24
CA THR A 111 8.27 -10.95 11.41
C THR A 111 8.74 -9.95 12.44
N GLY A 112 7.84 -9.09 12.93
CA GLY A 112 8.18 -8.14 13.97
C GLY A 112 6.96 -7.43 14.53
N GLU A 113 7.07 -7.04 15.80
CA GLU A 113 6.12 -6.21 16.51
C GLU A 113 6.90 -5.16 17.28
N SER A 114 6.38 -3.94 17.32
CA SER A 114 6.84 -2.89 18.22
C SER A 114 5.65 -2.19 18.85
N VAL A 115 5.81 -1.77 20.09
CA VAL A 115 4.82 -0.97 20.81
C VAL A 115 5.49 0.35 21.17
N GLU A 116 4.83 1.45 20.81
CA GLU A 116 5.25 2.79 21.16
C GLU A 116 4.22 3.43 22.08
N GLU A 117 4.68 4.07 23.15
CA GLU A 117 3.85 4.71 24.16
C GLU A 117 4.09 6.23 24.15
N TRP A 118 3.60 6.91 23.12
CA TRP A 118 3.71 8.37 22.99
C TRP A 118 2.35 8.96 22.61
N GLY A 119 1.68 9.58 23.58
CA GLY A 119 0.32 10.13 23.38
C GLY A 119 -0.77 9.06 23.23
N GLY A 120 -0.49 7.83 23.66
CA GLY A 120 -1.33 6.64 23.51
C GLY A 120 -0.47 5.43 23.18
N THR A 121 -1.05 4.23 23.24
CA THR A 121 -0.38 2.98 22.84
C THR A 121 -0.56 2.77 21.34
N VAL A 122 0.54 2.55 20.63
CA VAL A 122 0.55 2.27 19.19
C VAL A 122 1.27 0.94 18.96
N LEU A 123 0.53 -0.06 18.47
CA LEU A 123 1.10 -1.32 18.02
C LEU A 123 1.46 -1.19 16.53
N THR A 124 2.72 -1.40 16.18
CA THR A 124 3.13 -1.64 14.79
C THR A 124 3.46 -3.12 14.61
N ARG A 125 2.80 -3.78 13.67
CA ARG A 125 3.04 -5.20 13.33
C ARG A 125 3.45 -5.32 11.88
N ARG A 126 4.55 -6.04 11.66
CA ARG A 126 5.12 -6.30 10.34
C ARG A 126 4.82 -7.71 9.88
N TYR A 127 4.40 -7.83 8.63
CA TYR A 127 4.18 -9.08 7.93
C TYR A 127 5.09 -9.15 6.71
N GLU A 128 5.72 -10.31 6.50
CA GLU A 128 6.60 -10.55 5.37
C GLU A 128 6.42 -11.95 4.82
N GLY A 129 6.58 -12.07 3.51
CA GLY A 129 6.49 -13.36 2.84
C GLY A 129 7.22 -13.32 1.51
N ARG A 130 7.81 -14.46 1.15
CA ARG A 130 8.42 -14.65 -0.15
C ARG A 130 7.34 -15.07 -1.15
N CYS A 131 7.15 -14.27 -2.19
CA CYS A 131 6.17 -14.46 -3.23
C CYS A 131 6.90 -14.79 -4.53
N GLU A 132 7.14 -16.08 -4.81
CA GLU A 132 7.93 -16.50 -5.97
C GLU A 132 7.36 -16.05 -7.31
N THR A 133 6.03 -15.93 -7.38
CA THR A 133 5.32 -15.57 -8.59
C THR A 133 4.77 -14.15 -8.50
N ALA A 134 4.62 -13.52 -9.67
CA ALA A 134 4.03 -12.20 -9.80
C ALA A 134 2.57 -12.17 -9.30
N GLU A 135 1.83 -13.26 -9.50
CA GLU A 135 0.44 -13.43 -9.08
C GLU A 135 0.32 -13.41 -7.56
N ALA A 136 1.16 -14.18 -6.86
CA ALA A 136 1.17 -14.22 -5.41
C ALA A 136 1.54 -12.86 -4.82
N ALA A 137 2.54 -12.20 -5.41
CA ALA A 137 2.96 -10.86 -4.99
C ALA A 137 1.85 -9.82 -5.21
N ALA A 138 1.16 -9.87 -6.36
CA ALA A 138 0.05 -8.97 -6.67
C ALA A 138 -1.12 -9.17 -5.71
N ALA A 139 -1.47 -10.43 -5.39
CA ALA A 139 -2.50 -10.75 -4.42
C ALA A 139 -2.18 -10.20 -3.02
N ALA A 140 -0.93 -10.40 -2.55
CA ALA A 140 -0.46 -9.86 -1.28
C ALA A 140 -0.52 -8.32 -1.24
N VAL A 141 0.00 -7.64 -2.28
CA VAL A 141 -0.03 -6.17 -2.37
C VAL A 141 -1.46 -5.64 -2.41
N ARG A 142 -2.35 -6.28 -3.18
CA ARG A 142 -3.77 -5.89 -3.26
C ARG A 142 -4.45 -6.01 -1.90
N PHE A 143 -4.30 -7.14 -1.23
CA PHE A 143 -4.87 -7.35 0.10
C PHE A 143 -4.39 -6.26 1.08
N LEU A 144 -3.08 -6.07 1.19
CA LEU A 144 -2.44 -5.08 2.08
C LEU A 144 -2.89 -3.63 1.81
N CYS A 145 -3.18 -3.30 0.55
CA CYS A 145 -3.44 -1.90 0.14
C CYS A 145 -4.92 -1.54 -0.02
N GLU A 146 -5.81 -2.50 -0.26
CA GLU A 146 -7.23 -2.23 -0.55
C GLU A 146 -8.18 -2.91 0.41
N GLU A 147 -7.88 -4.16 0.76
CA GLU A 147 -8.82 -5.03 1.49
C GLU A 147 -8.62 -4.93 3.01
N SER A 148 -7.51 -4.31 3.43
CA SER A 148 -7.16 -4.11 4.82
C SER A 148 -6.76 -2.66 5.09
N GLU A 149 -7.32 -2.08 6.14
CA GLU A 149 -6.91 -0.78 6.63
C GLU A 149 -5.58 -0.91 7.38
N GLN A 150 -4.55 -0.19 6.93
CA GLN A 150 -3.19 -0.28 7.51
C GLN A 150 -3.02 0.59 8.76
N LEU A 151 -3.92 1.56 8.98
CA LEU A 151 -3.91 2.49 10.10
C LEU A 151 -5.26 2.40 10.80
N ILE A 152 -5.32 1.68 11.91
CA ILE A 152 -6.57 1.42 12.62
C ILE A 152 -6.54 2.17 13.95
N ASN A 153 -7.68 2.76 14.33
CA ASN A 153 -7.85 3.37 15.64
C ASN A 153 -8.97 2.65 16.39
N LEU A 154 -8.63 1.91 17.44
CA LEU A 154 -9.59 1.14 18.23
C LEU A 154 -10.66 2.02 18.89
N ALA A 155 -10.36 3.30 19.14
CA ALA A 155 -11.35 4.22 19.71
C ALA A 155 -12.45 4.63 18.71
N ALA A 156 -12.27 4.34 17.42
CA ALA A 156 -13.19 4.68 16.34
C ALA A 156 -13.84 3.45 15.68
N GLU A 157 -13.54 2.25 16.17
CA GLU A 157 -14.04 0.96 15.68
C GLU A 157 -15.17 0.44 16.58
#